data_AF-A0A2V9RV11-F1
#
_entry.id   AF-A0A2V9RV11-F1
#
_cell.length_a   1.000
_cell.length_b   1.000
_cell.length_c   1.000
_cell.angle_alpha   90.00
_cell.angle_beta   90.00
_cell.angle_gamma   90.00
#
_symmetry.space_group_name_H-M   'P 1'
#
loop_
_entity.id
_entity.type
_entity.pdbx_description
1 polymer ?
#
loop_
_entity_poly.entity_id
_entity_poly.type
_entity_poly.pdbx_seq_one_letter_code
_entity_poly.pdbx_strand_id
1 'polypeptide(L)'
;MSNIASKLILACVVLFGPLPLNAKILNTSGTWKLNVEKSDFGKEPKPQSIMVKVVHKEPAFKYSVTGTNAEGQPINVELDGAIDGKPYKETGTQGGTTVTYKRTNDSTIEGTATSTDGTTTETFTLTVSKDGKVVTRKATVKGPQGEYTTMQIYEKQ
;
A
#
# COMPACT_ATOMS: atom_id res chain seq x y z
N MET A 1 -11.85 74.41 -9.84
CA MET A 1 -11.11 73.38 -10.59
C MET A 1 -11.12 72.10 -9.77
N SER A 2 -11.77 71.03 -10.28
CA SER A 2 -11.57 69.57 -10.02
C SER A 2 -11.58 69.05 -8.56
N ASN A 3 -12.18 67.93 -8.12
CA ASN A 3 -13.11 66.90 -8.62
C ASN A 3 -13.51 66.05 -7.37
N ILE A 4 -14.80 65.76 -7.14
CA ILE A 4 -15.46 64.44 -7.26
C ILE A 4 -14.83 63.27 -6.46
N ALA A 5 -15.53 62.77 -5.43
CA ALA A 5 -16.19 61.44 -5.43
C ALA A 5 -16.41 60.85 -4.03
N SER A 6 -17.66 60.48 -3.78
CA SER A 6 -18.18 59.63 -2.70
C SER A 6 -17.37 58.34 -2.47
N LYS A 7 -17.18 57.95 -1.19
CA LYS A 7 -16.81 56.58 -0.83
C LYS A 7 -17.99 55.85 -0.16
N LEU A 8 -18.44 54.83 -0.88
CA LEU A 8 -19.46 53.86 -0.52
C LEU A 8 -19.02 52.95 0.64
N ILE A 9 -20.04 52.47 1.33
CA ILE A 9 -20.14 51.41 2.35
C ILE A 9 -19.35 50.14 1.95
N LEU A 10 -18.60 49.57 2.91
CA LEU A 10 -18.00 48.23 2.77
C LEU A 10 -18.84 47.21 3.53
N ALA A 11 -19.49 46.31 2.78
CA ALA A 11 -20.22 45.15 3.28
C ALA A 11 -19.24 44.06 3.74
N CYS A 12 -19.49 43.48 4.92
CA CYS A 12 -18.74 42.32 5.43
C CYS A 12 -19.32 41.04 4.82
N VAL A 13 -18.75 40.57 3.71
CA VAL A 13 -19.05 39.26 3.13
C VAL A 13 -18.19 38.22 3.86
N VAL A 14 -18.81 37.39 4.69
CA VAL A 14 -18.15 36.19 5.22
C VAL A 14 -18.17 35.13 4.12
N LEU A 15 -17.08 35.03 3.37
CA LEU A 15 -16.82 33.92 2.47
C LEU A 15 -16.53 32.67 3.31
N PHE A 16 -17.53 31.81 3.50
CA PHE A 16 -17.27 30.39 3.78
C PHE A 16 -16.66 29.79 2.52
N GLY A 17 -15.34 29.92 2.36
CA GLY A 17 -14.60 29.08 1.43
C GLY A 17 -14.79 27.62 1.84
N PRO A 18 -14.89 26.66 0.89
CA PRO A 18 -14.92 25.25 1.25
C PRO A 18 -13.66 24.96 2.08
N LEU A 19 -13.85 24.52 3.33
CA LEU A 19 -12.76 23.95 4.11
C LEU A 19 -12.13 22.88 3.21
N PRO A 20 -10.82 22.93 2.91
CA PRO A 20 -10.17 21.79 2.31
C PRO A 20 -10.49 20.59 3.19
N LEU A 21 -11.26 19.64 2.64
CA LEU A 21 -11.43 18.34 3.24
C LEU A 21 -10.01 17.78 3.28
N ASN A 22 -9.36 17.83 4.44
CA ASN A 22 -8.05 17.23 4.65
C ASN A 22 -8.26 15.74 4.42
N ALA A 23 -8.09 15.30 3.18
CA ALA A 23 -8.17 13.91 2.82
C ALA A 23 -7.03 13.23 3.59
N LYS A 24 -7.42 12.50 4.64
CA LYS A 24 -6.48 11.87 5.53
C LYS A 24 -5.94 10.66 4.80
N ILE A 25 -4.65 10.68 4.45
CA ILE A 25 -3.93 9.52 3.95
C ILE A 25 -4.28 8.32 4.83
N LEU A 26 -4.81 7.26 4.23
CA LEU A 26 -5.20 6.06 4.96
C LEU A 26 -3.94 5.39 5.51
N ASN A 27 -3.91 5.28 6.84
CA ASN A 27 -2.85 4.62 7.58
C ASN A 27 -3.14 3.11 7.63
N THR A 28 -2.19 2.31 7.16
CA THR A 28 -2.29 0.85 7.10
C THR A 28 -1.75 0.12 8.33
N SER A 29 -1.41 0.85 9.41
CA SER A 29 -0.95 0.24 10.65
C SER A 29 -1.99 -0.74 11.21
N GLY A 30 -1.49 -1.87 11.69
CA GLY A 30 -2.31 -2.93 12.27
C GLY A 30 -1.82 -4.33 11.88
N THR A 31 -2.62 -5.32 12.27
CA THR A 31 -2.41 -6.71 11.93
C THR A 31 -3.43 -7.12 10.86
N TRP A 32 -2.95 -7.74 9.79
CA TRP A 32 -3.71 -8.08 8.61
C TRP A 32 -3.60 -9.57 8.33
N LYS A 33 -4.72 -10.27 8.27
CA LYS A 33 -4.79 -11.69 7.93
C LYS A 33 -5.16 -11.84 6.46
N LEU A 34 -4.42 -12.67 5.74
CA LEU A 34 -4.80 -13.04 4.38
C LEU A 34 -6.09 -13.87 4.40
N ASN A 35 -7.09 -13.43 3.64
CA ASN A 35 -8.26 -14.21 3.33
C ASN A 35 -7.95 -15.10 2.12
N VAL A 36 -7.45 -16.30 2.42
CA VAL A 36 -7.02 -17.30 1.44
C VAL A 36 -8.17 -17.73 0.52
N GLU A 37 -9.41 -17.70 0.98
CA GLU A 37 -10.59 -18.08 0.18
C GLU A 37 -11.03 -16.98 -0.80
N LYS A 38 -10.94 -15.70 -0.40
CA LYS A 38 -11.30 -14.56 -1.24
C LYS A 38 -10.19 -14.11 -2.19
N SER A 39 -9.00 -14.74 -2.11
CA SER A 39 -7.83 -14.37 -2.89
C SER A 39 -7.67 -15.25 -4.13
N ASP A 40 -7.11 -14.65 -5.18
CA ASP A 40 -6.67 -15.31 -6.40
C ASP A 40 -5.14 -15.28 -6.46
N PHE A 41 -4.53 -16.47 -6.56
CA PHE A 41 -3.08 -16.65 -6.56
C PHE A 41 -2.51 -16.84 -7.98
N GLY A 42 -3.35 -16.79 -9.02
CA GLY A 42 -2.93 -17.03 -10.39
C GLY A 42 -2.24 -18.40 -10.52
N LYS A 43 -0.93 -18.37 -10.81
CA LYS A 43 -0.10 -19.59 -10.95
C LYS A 43 0.69 -19.95 -9.67
N GLU A 44 0.62 -19.12 -8.63
CA GLU A 44 1.34 -19.37 -7.38
C GLU A 44 0.66 -20.44 -6.52
N PRO A 45 1.43 -21.26 -5.79
CA PRO A 45 0.87 -22.14 -4.77
C PRO A 45 0.15 -21.34 -3.68
N LYS A 46 -1.06 -21.78 -3.34
CA LYS A 46 -1.87 -21.16 -2.28
C LYS A 46 -1.22 -21.39 -0.89
N PRO A 47 -0.88 -20.34 -0.12
CA PRO A 47 -0.39 -20.51 1.24
C PRO A 47 -1.50 -21.00 2.16
N GLN A 48 -1.12 -21.72 3.22
CA GLN A 48 -2.07 -22.14 4.26
C GLN A 48 -2.50 -20.96 5.15
N SER A 49 -1.57 -20.05 5.46
CA SER A 49 -1.86 -18.83 6.21
C SER A 49 -0.82 -17.74 5.99
N ILE A 50 -1.24 -16.48 6.08
CA ILE A 50 -0.37 -15.30 6.12
C ILE A 50 -0.95 -14.28 7.10
N MET A 51 -0.07 -13.70 7.91
CA MET A 51 -0.30 -12.62 8.84
C MET A 51 0.74 -11.53 8.60
N VAL A 52 0.30 -10.30 8.34
CA VAL A 52 1.15 -9.13 8.11
C VAL A 52 0.92 -8.14 9.23
N LYS A 53 1.97 -7.78 9.96
CA LYS A 53 1.93 -6.70 10.94
C LYS A 53 2.61 -5.48 10.36
N VAL A 54 1.91 -4.36 10.31
CA VAL A 54 2.36 -3.11 9.70
C VAL A 54 2.51 -2.02 10.76
N VAL A 55 3.63 -1.31 10.74
CA VAL A 55 3.84 -0.05 11.45
C VAL A 55 4.06 1.05 10.41
N HIS A 56 3.13 1.99 10.36
CA HIS A 56 3.09 3.01 9.32
C HIS A 56 2.92 4.40 9.92
N LYS A 57 3.95 5.22 9.71
CA LYS A 57 3.98 6.64 10.00
C LYS A 57 4.65 7.36 8.83
N GLU A 58 3.84 7.88 7.91
CA GLU A 58 4.30 8.46 6.65
C GLU A 58 5.59 9.31 6.82
N PRO A 59 6.64 9.08 6.02
CA PRO A 59 6.76 8.05 4.97
C PRO A 59 7.23 6.67 5.45
N ALA A 60 7.58 6.52 6.74
CA ALA A 60 8.05 5.25 7.28
C ALA A 60 6.99 4.15 7.18
N PHE A 61 7.41 3.02 6.62
CA PHE A 61 6.58 1.85 6.35
C PHE A 61 7.36 0.59 6.64
N LYS A 62 7.03 -0.04 7.77
CA LYS A 62 7.67 -1.28 8.22
C LYS A 62 6.63 -2.38 8.30
N TYR A 63 7.03 -3.60 7.99
CA TYR A 63 6.18 -4.74 8.25
C TYR A 63 6.96 -6.01 8.60
N SER A 64 6.25 -6.95 9.21
CA SER A 64 6.67 -8.34 9.35
C SER A 64 5.57 -9.26 8.82
N VAL A 65 5.95 -10.29 8.08
CA VAL A 65 5.07 -11.35 7.56
C VAL A 65 5.40 -12.65 8.26
N THR A 66 4.37 -13.32 8.76
CA THR A 66 4.47 -14.67 9.29
C THR A 66 3.38 -15.55 8.70
N GLY A 67 3.58 -16.86 8.66
CA GLY A 67 2.56 -17.78 8.20
C GLY A 67 3.11 -19.14 7.83
N THR A 68 2.37 -19.83 6.98
CA THR A 68 2.72 -21.17 6.51
C THR A 68 2.47 -21.23 5.00
N ASN A 69 3.49 -21.63 4.24
CA ASN A 69 3.38 -21.77 2.78
C ASN A 69 2.53 -23.00 2.38
N ALA A 70 2.40 -23.25 1.08
CA ALA A 70 1.62 -24.37 0.57
C ALA A 70 2.17 -25.73 1.05
N GLU A 71 3.49 -25.82 1.20
CA GLU A 71 4.24 -27.02 1.62
C GLU A 71 4.25 -27.23 3.14
N GLY A 72 3.60 -26.38 3.93
CA GLY A 72 3.57 -26.50 5.39
C GLY A 72 4.80 -25.93 6.10
N GLN A 73 5.69 -25.25 5.39
CA GLN A 73 6.88 -24.62 5.94
C GLN A 73 6.57 -23.20 6.46
N PRO A 74 7.24 -22.77 7.54
CA PRO A 74 7.04 -21.44 8.10
C PRO A 74 7.55 -20.34 7.17
N ILE A 75 6.78 -19.26 7.08
CA ILE A 75 7.17 -18.02 6.39
C ILE A 75 7.61 -17.00 7.44
N ASN A 76 8.75 -16.35 7.18
CA ASN A 76 9.16 -15.14 7.89
C ASN A 76 9.79 -14.14 6.90
N VAL A 77 9.22 -12.95 6.82
CA VAL A 77 9.74 -11.82 6.05
C VAL A 77 9.66 -10.54 6.89
N GLU A 78 10.69 -9.71 6.84
CA GLU A 78 10.71 -8.39 7.48
C GLU A 78 11.17 -7.32 6.50
N LEU A 79 10.56 -6.13 6.63
CA LEU A 79 10.94 -4.93 5.92
C LEU A 79 11.00 -3.74 6.87
N ASP A 80 12.13 -3.03 6.85
CA ASP A 80 12.25 -1.67 7.38
C ASP A 80 12.45 -0.71 6.20
N GLY A 81 11.38 0.00 5.81
CA GLY A 81 11.40 0.85 4.62
C GLY A 81 10.53 2.09 4.71
N ALA A 82 10.23 2.65 3.53
CA ALA A 82 9.41 3.85 3.39
C ALA A 82 8.61 3.87 2.07
N ILE A 83 7.56 4.68 2.03
CA ILE A 83 6.76 4.98 0.84
C ILE A 83 7.34 6.22 0.14
N ASP A 84 8.59 6.14 -0.31
CA ASP A 84 9.33 7.26 -0.89
C ASP A 84 9.88 6.97 -2.29
N GLY A 85 9.51 5.82 -2.88
CA GLY A 85 9.96 5.35 -4.18
C GLY A 85 11.37 4.76 -4.19
N LYS A 86 12.07 4.69 -3.06
CA LYS A 86 13.41 4.08 -2.98
C LYS A 86 13.32 2.55 -2.79
N PRO A 87 14.35 1.81 -3.22
CA PRO A 87 14.41 0.36 -3.00
C PRO A 87 14.78 0.03 -1.55
N TYR A 88 14.08 -0.95 -0.98
CA TYR A 88 14.33 -1.53 0.33
C TYR A 88 14.37 -3.06 0.20
N LYS A 89 15.30 -3.71 0.91
CA LYS A 89 15.47 -5.16 0.85
C LYS A 89 14.67 -5.85 1.94
N GLU A 90 13.87 -6.84 1.55
CA GLU A 90 13.23 -7.78 2.47
C GLU A 90 14.25 -8.76 3.03
N THR A 91 14.12 -9.07 4.32
CA THR A 91 14.97 -10.03 5.05
C THR A 91 14.12 -11.15 5.65
N GLY A 92 14.75 -12.19 6.21
CA GLY A 92 14.06 -13.36 6.77
C GLY A 92 14.26 -14.64 5.95
N THR A 93 13.57 -15.72 6.33
CA THR A 93 13.75 -17.06 5.73
C THR A 93 13.27 -17.12 4.28
N GLN A 94 12.24 -16.32 3.96
CA GLN A 94 11.67 -16.16 2.62
C GLN A 94 11.94 -14.74 2.08
N GLY A 95 12.88 -14.01 2.69
CA GLY A 95 13.30 -12.69 2.21
C GLY A 95 14.17 -12.78 0.95
N GLY A 96 14.77 -11.66 0.54
CA GLY A 96 15.59 -11.60 -0.68
C GLY A 96 14.92 -10.90 -1.86
N THR A 97 13.74 -10.32 -1.67
CA THR A 97 13.14 -9.41 -2.64
C THR A 97 13.60 -7.97 -2.34
N THR A 98 13.85 -7.19 -3.39
CA THR A 98 13.98 -5.73 -3.26
C THR A 98 12.67 -5.10 -3.69
N VAL A 99 12.11 -4.23 -2.85
CA VAL A 99 10.79 -3.61 -3.05
C VAL A 99 10.86 -2.10 -3.06
N THR A 100 10.02 -1.46 -3.85
CA THR A 100 9.76 -0.02 -3.83
C THR A 100 8.30 0.25 -3.47
N TYR A 101 8.02 1.39 -2.84
CA TYR A 101 6.67 1.83 -2.55
C TYR A 101 6.49 3.30 -2.88
N LYS A 102 5.41 3.64 -3.58
CA LYS A 102 5.04 5.02 -3.93
C LYS A 102 3.55 5.23 -3.73
N ARG A 103 3.19 6.28 -2.99
CA ARG A 103 1.80 6.71 -2.82
C ARG A 103 1.30 7.32 -4.14
N THR A 104 0.11 6.91 -4.59
CA THR A 104 -0.53 7.49 -5.79
C THR A 104 -1.79 8.27 -5.47
N ASN A 105 -2.48 7.93 -4.38
CA ASN A 105 -3.56 8.72 -3.79
C ASN A 105 -3.71 8.36 -2.30
N ASP A 106 -4.67 8.95 -1.61
CA ASP A 106 -4.85 8.78 -0.15
C ASP A 106 -5.04 7.32 0.30
N SER A 107 -5.52 6.44 -0.58
CA SER A 107 -5.84 5.04 -0.27
C SER A 107 -5.03 4.02 -1.06
N THR A 108 -4.14 4.45 -1.96
CA THR A 108 -3.41 3.56 -2.88
C THR A 108 -1.91 3.77 -2.82
N ILE A 109 -1.19 2.66 -2.71
CA ILE A 109 0.27 2.56 -2.82
C ILE A 109 0.57 1.65 -4.00
N GLU A 110 1.53 2.02 -4.84
CA GLU A 110 2.09 1.19 -5.89
C GLU A 110 3.52 0.78 -5.55
N GLY A 111 3.98 -0.32 -6.13
CA GLY A 111 5.34 -0.78 -5.92
C GLY A 111 5.80 -1.78 -6.95
N THR A 112 7.12 -1.99 -6.96
CA THR A 112 7.77 -3.06 -7.71
C THR A 112 8.55 -3.94 -6.74
N ALA A 113 8.48 -5.24 -6.93
CA ALA A 113 9.25 -6.25 -6.22
C ALA A 113 10.14 -7.00 -7.22
N THR A 114 11.41 -7.22 -6.89
CA THR A 114 12.36 -7.94 -7.73
C THR A 114 13.13 -8.96 -6.90
N SER A 115 13.18 -10.22 -7.35
CA SER A 115 13.96 -11.28 -6.70
C SER A 115 15.46 -10.97 -6.73
N THR A 116 16.23 -11.52 -5.79
CA THR A 116 17.68 -11.28 -5.69
C THR A 116 18.43 -11.63 -6.99
N ASP A 117 17.99 -12.66 -7.71
CA ASP A 117 18.58 -13.08 -8.98
C ASP A 117 18.05 -12.30 -10.20
N GLY A 118 17.07 -11.39 -10.00
CA GLY A 118 16.45 -10.59 -11.04
C GLY A 118 15.55 -11.38 -12.01
N THR A 119 15.33 -12.67 -11.80
CA THR A 119 14.57 -13.52 -12.73
C THR A 119 13.06 -13.31 -12.61
N THR A 120 12.60 -12.83 -11.45
CA THR A 120 11.19 -12.55 -11.20
C THR A 120 11.01 -11.09 -10.81
N THR A 121 10.09 -10.41 -11.50
CA THR A 121 9.67 -9.05 -11.17
C THR A 121 8.16 -9.01 -11.02
N GLU A 122 7.69 -8.22 -10.08
CA GLU A 122 6.29 -8.02 -9.81
C GLU A 122 6.00 -6.53 -9.70
N THR A 123 4.93 -6.07 -10.36
CA THR A 123 4.38 -4.72 -10.17
C THR A 123 3.04 -4.83 -9.48
N PHE A 124 2.83 -4.11 -8.38
CA PHE A 124 1.64 -4.27 -7.56
C PHE A 124 1.03 -2.94 -7.11
N THR A 125 -0.25 -3.02 -6.75
CA THR A 125 -1.01 -1.98 -6.05
C THR A 125 -1.51 -2.52 -4.72
N LEU A 126 -1.49 -1.69 -3.68
CA LEU A 126 -2.15 -1.90 -2.39
C LEU A 126 -3.24 -0.84 -2.27
N THR A 127 -4.50 -1.25 -2.21
CA THR A 127 -5.63 -0.35 -2.02
C THR A 127 -6.32 -0.65 -0.69
N VAL A 128 -6.45 0.38 0.14
CA VAL A 128 -7.15 0.28 1.42
C VAL A 128 -8.62 0.64 1.24
N SER A 129 -9.53 -0.18 1.75
CA SER A 129 -10.97 0.12 1.73
C SER A 129 -11.28 1.39 2.53
N LYS A 130 -12.40 2.06 2.18
CA LYS A 130 -12.82 3.32 2.84
C LYS A 130 -12.97 3.19 4.36
N ASP A 131 -13.37 2.02 4.85
CA ASP A 131 -13.51 1.74 6.29
C ASP A 131 -12.19 1.33 6.96
N GLY A 132 -11.09 1.22 6.21
CA GLY A 132 -9.77 0.87 6.72
C GLY A 132 -9.64 -0.58 7.20
N LYS A 133 -10.56 -1.48 6.80
CA LYS A 133 -10.61 -2.88 7.28
C LYS A 133 -10.13 -3.91 6.27
N VAL A 134 -10.01 -3.54 4.99
CA VAL A 134 -9.54 -4.43 3.93
C VAL A 134 -8.40 -3.77 3.18
N VAL A 135 -7.34 -4.54 2.92
CA VAL A 135 -6.30 -4.20 1.95
C VAL A 135 -6.38 -5.19 0.80
N THR A 136 -6.56 -4.67 -0.41
CA THR A 136 -6.47 -5.46 -1.64
C THR A 136 -5.11 -5.24 -2.27
N ARG A 137 -4.34 -6.31 -2.44
CA ARG A 137 -3.11 -6.32 -3.20
C ARG A 137 -3.37 -6.93 -4.58
N LYS A 138 -3.16 -6.17 -5.65
CA LYS A 138 -3.20 -6.70 -7.02
C LYS A 138 -1.82 -6.61 -7.63
N ALA A 139 -1.41 -7.65 -8.32
CA ALA A 139 -0.09 -7.67 -8.92
C ALA A 139 -0.06 -8.33 -10.29
N THR A 140 0.91 -7.91 -11.09
CA THR A 140 1.35 -8.60 -12.30
C THR A 140 2.76 -9.13 -12.05
N VAL A 141 2.92 -10.45 -12.15
CA VAL A 141 4.19 -11.15 -11.96
C VAL A 141 4.73 -11.53 -13.33
N LYS A 142 6.02 -11.31 -13.55
CA LYS A 142 6.78 -11.75 -14.72
C LYS A 142 7.96 -12.57 -14.25
N GLY A 143 8.08 -13.79 -14.75
CA GLY A 143 9.20 -14.66 -14.41
C GLY A 143 9.26 -15.91 -15.28
N PRO A 144 9.98 -16.96 -14.84
CA PRO A 144 10.18 -18.19 -15.62
C PRO A 144 8.88 -18.92 -16.01
N GLN A 145 7.80 -18.73 -15.27
CA GLN A 145 6.47 -19.30 -15.55
C GLN A 145 5.61 -18.44 -16.49
N GLY A 146 6.20 -17.40 -17.08
CA GLY A 146 5.55 -16.40 -17.90
C GLY A 146 4.98 -15.24 -17.09
N GLU A 147 4.02 -14.53 -17.68
CA GLU A 147 3.31 -13.41 -17.06
C GLU A 147 1.94 -13.86 -16.55
N TYR A 148 1.58 -13.48 -15.33
CA TYR A 148 0.28 -13.74 -14.73
C TYR A 148 -0.08 -12.69 -13.68
N THR A 149 -1.34 -12.65 -13.26
CA THR A 149 -1.82 -11.71 -12.24
C THR A 149 -2.24 -12.42 -10.97
N THR A 150 -2.12 -11.74 -9.84
CA THR A 150 -2.64 -12.18 -8.54
C THR A 150 -3.50 -11.09 -7.90
N MET A 151 -4.43 -11.50 -7.03
CA MET A 151 -5.22 -10.60 -6.21
C MET A 151 -5.36 -11.19 -4.81
N GLN A 152 -4.69 -10.58 -3.84
CA GLN A 152 -4.73 -11.00 -2.45
C GLN A 152 -5.58 -10.04 -1.63
N ILE A 153 -6.46 -10.61 -0.81
CA ILE A 153 -7.36 -9.87 0.08
C ILE A 153 -6.90 -10.06 1.52
N TYR A 154 -6.56 -8.95 2.18
CA TYR A 154 -6.17 -8.93 3.57
C TYR A 154 -7.24 -8.24 4.41
N GLU A 155 -7.66 -8.90 5.49
CA GLU A 155 -8.66 -8.39 6.43
C GLU A 155 -7.96 -8.02 7.74
N LYS A 156 -8.25 -6.81 8.24
CA LYS A 156 -7.71 -6.35 9.51
C LYS A 156 -8.23 -7.22 10.66
N GLN A 157 -7.35 -7.56 11.59
CA GLN A 157 -7.70 -8.30 12.82
C GLN A 157 -8.20 -7.35 13.92
#